data_AF-A0AAV1J3A7-F1
#
_entry.id   AF-A0AAV1J3A7-F1
#
_cell.length_a   1.000
_cell.length_b   1.000
_cell.length_c   1.000
_cell.angle_alpha   90.00
_cell.angle_beta   90.00
_cell.angle_gamma   90.00
#
_symmetry.space_group_name_H-M   'P 1'
#
loop_
_entity.id
_entity.type
_entity.pdbx_description
1 polymer ?
#
loop_
_entity_poly.entity_id
_entity_poly.type
_entity_poly.pdbx_seq_one_letter_code
_entity_poly.pdbx_strand_id
1 'polypeptide(L)'
;MADKYTFSPTTKRHWYCSKKKAGCQARVFLNDDETEVLFYNKEHNHEPPLFMQLPSGLYFKLGAFQFLTIVRGHKQSRILLYKKHTFVSMGNGKRWYCSKKTAGCKARVDIAGDFVTEVDLHHTHPPPCLYERPDGTVIKLRT
;
A
#
# COMPACT_ATOMS: atom_id res chain seq x y z
N MET A 1 3.91 7.49 -12.96
CA MET A 1 2.51 7.01 -12.95
C MET A 1 1.81 7.69 -14.11
N ALA A 2 0.97 7.00 -14.87
CA ALA A 2 0.25 7.57 -16.02
C ALA A 2 -1.19 7.05 -16.03
N ASP A 3 -2.17 7.94 -16.26
CA ASP A 3 -3.60 7.60 -16.31
C ASP A 3 -4.11 6.78 -15.09
N LYS A 4 -3.59 7.10 -13.89
CA LYS A 4 -3.88 6.40 -12.61
C LYS A 4 -3.33 4.96 -12.53
N TYR A 5 -2.55 4.51 -13.51
CA TYR A 5 -1.86 3.22 -13.53
C TYR A 5 -0.36 3.34 -13.27
N THR A 6 0.23 2.27 -12.72
CA THR A 6 1.67 2.19 -12.47
C THR A 6 2.37 1.37 -13.53
N PHE A 7 3.55 1.86 -13.93
CA PHE A 7 4.42 1.24 -14.92
C PHE A 7 5.78 0.98 -14.26
N SER A 8 6.45 -0.07 -14.71
CA SER A 8 7.78 -0.46 -14.26
C SER A 8 8.70 -0.58 -15.48
N PRO A 9 9.94 -0.06 -15.41
CA PRO A 9 10.89 -0.17 -16.51
C PRO A 9 11.33 -1.64 -16.65
N THR A 10 11.29 -2.16 -17.87
CA THR A 10 11.98 -3.41 -18.23
C THR A 10 13.35 -3.13 -18.84
N THR A 11 13.45 -2.01 -19.56
CA THR A 11 14.72 -1.41 -19.99
C THR A 11 14.59 0.11 -19.84
N LYS A 12 15.67 0.86 -20.01
CA LYS A 12 15.68 2.34 -20.01
C LYS A 12 14.52 2.96 -20.81
N ARG A 13 14.34 2.48 -22.04
CA ARG A 13 13.31 2.99 -22.97
C ARG A 13 11.95 2.31 -22.90
N HIS A 14 11.82 1.16 -22.23
CA HIS A 14 10.60 0.34 -22.30
C HIS A 14 9.98 0.16 -20.93
N TRP A 15 8.80 0.73 -20.76
CA TRP A 15 8.03 0.69 -19.53
C TRP A 15 6.75 -0.12 -19.77
N TYR A 16 6.45 -1.05 -18.88
CA TYR A 16 5.26 -1.88 -18.97
C TYR A 16 4.40 -1.68 -17.74
N CYS A 17 3.09 -1.88 -17.88
CA CYS A 17 2.21 -1.89 -16.73
C CYS A 17 2.73 -2.87 -15.66
N SER A 18 2.63 -2.49 -14.39
CA SER A 18 3.03 -3.31 -13.25
C SER A 18 2.33 -4.67 -13.19
N LYS A 19 1.19 -4.82 -13.85
CA LYS A 19 0.45 -6.08 -14.01
C LYS A 19 0.79 -6.85 -15.31
N LYS A 20 1.95 -6.59 -15.95
CA LYS A 20 2.40 -7.36 -17.13
C LYS A 20 2.37 -8.87 -16.91
N LYS A 21 2.81 -9.33 -15.73
CA LYS A 21 2.77 -10.76 -15.35
C LYS A 21 1.36 -11.33 -15.24
N ALA A 22 0.35 -10.49 -15.03
CA ALA A 22 -1.06 -10.85 -15.02
C ALA A 22 -1.71 -10.68 -16.41
N GLY A 23 -0.92 -10.53 -17.47
CA GLY A 23 -1.40 -10.45 -18.86
C GLY A 23 -1.76 -9.04 -19.35
N CYS A 24 -1.52 -7.99 -18.56
CA CYS A 24 -1.75 -6.62 -19.02
C CYS A 24 -0.76 -6.21 -20.12
N GLN A 25 -1.26 -5.63 -21.20
CA GLN A 25 -0.48 -5.27 -22.39
C GLN A 25 -0.11 -3.77 -22.49
N ALA A 26 -0.64 -2.94 -21.59
CA ALA A 26 -0.32 -1.51 -21.54
C ALA A 26 1.19 -1.28 -21.37
N ARG A 27 1.73 -0.36 -22.17
CA ARG A 27 3.17 -0.07 -22.25
C ARG A 27 3.44 1.34 -22.79
N VAL A 28 4.57 1.90 -22.35
CA VAL A 28 5.08 3.22 -22.74
C VAL A 28 6.50 3.02 -23.24
N PHE A 29 6.78 3.49 -24.45
CA PHE A 29 8.12 3.50 -25.01
C PHE A 29 8.61 4.94 -25.13
N LEU A 30 9.82 5.19 -24.63
CA LEU A 30 10.47 6.49 -24.67
C LEU A 30 11.49 6.56 -25.82
N ASN A 31 11.87 7.77 -26.20
CA ASN A 31 13.03 8.02 -27.07
C ASN A 31 14.35 7.66 -26.38
N ASP A 32 15.45 7.74 -27.11
CA ASP A 32 16.78 7.37 -26.59
C ASP A 32 17.25 8.26 -25.43
N ASP A 33 16.80 9.52 -25.42
CA ASP A 33 17.09 10.49 -24.37
C ASP A 33 16.16 10.41 -23.15
N GLU A 34 15.18 9.48 -23.16
CA GLU A 34 14.16 9.31 -22.11
C GLU A 34 13.29 10.57 -21.86
N THR A 35 13.25 11.50 -22.80
CA THR A 35 12.55 12.80 -22.70
C THR A 35 11.17 12.78 -23.33
N GLU A 36 10.95 11.96 -24.36
CA GLU A 36 9.70 11.95 -25.13
C GLU A 36 9.09 10.56 -25.21
N VAL A 37 7.76 10.49 -25.24
CA VAL A 37 7.02 9.24 -25.42
C VAL A 37 6.84 8.98 -26.92
N LEU A 38 7.53 7.97 -27.45
CA LEU A 38 7.41 7.53 -28.84
C LEU A 38 6.14 6.69 -29.08
N PHE A 39 5.75 5.89 -28.07
CA PHE A 39 4.59 5.02 -28.18
C PHE A 39 3.91 4.85 -26.82
N TYR A 40 2.58 4.89 -26.82
CA TYR A 40 1.80 4.65 -25.61
C TYR A 40 0.56 3.81 -25.90
N ASN A 41 0.57 2.56 -25.43
CA ASN A 41 -0.64 1.75 -25.35
C ASN A 41 -1.27 1.90 -23.96
N LYS A 42 -2.48 2.47 -23.94
CA LYS A 42 -3.27 2.74 -22.73
C LYS A 42 -4.25 1.63 -22.36
N GLU A 43 -4.36 0.58 -23.17
CA GLU A 43 -5.36 -0.46 -22.96
C GLU A 43 -4.99 -1.34 -21.78
N HIS A 44 -5.79 -1.22 -20.72
CA HIS A 44 -5.70 -2.04 -19.52
C HIS A 44 -6.87 -3.00 -19.47
N ASN A 45 -6.58 -4.26 -19.16
CA ASN A 45 -7.58 -5.32 -18.93
C ASN A 45 -7.94 -5.47 -17.43
N HIS A 46 -7.64 -4.46 -16.63
CA HIS A 46 -7.88 -4.46 -15.20
C HIS A 46 -8.16 -3.04 -14.74
N GLU A 47 -8.89 -2.89 -13.63
CA GLU A 47 -9.14 -1.58 -13.05
C GLU A 47 -7.84 -0.91 -12.54
N PRO A 48 -7.81 0.43 -12.48
CA PRO A 48 -6.71 1.16 -11.87
C PRO A 48 -6.51 0.72 -10.43
N PRO A 49 -5.25 0.56 -9.97
CA PRO A 49 -5.02 0.45 -8.54
C PRO A 49 -5.52 1.74 -7.89
N LEU A 50 -6.36 1.61 -6.87
CA LEU A 50 -6.76 2.76 -6.09
C LEU A 50 -5.54 3.26 -5.31
N PHE A 51 -5.27 4.56 -5.32
CA PHE A 51 -4.19 5.16 -4.53
C PHE A 51 -4.71 6.24 -3.59
N MET A 52 -4.13 6.34 -2.41
CA MET A 52 -4.29 7.46 -1.50
C MET A 52 -3.02 8.28 -1.47
N GLN A 53 -3.10 9.56 -1.84
CA GLN A 53 -2.00 10.50 -1.71
C GLN A 53 -1.98 11.09 -0.29
N LEU A 54 -0.84 11.01 0.39
CA LEU A 54 -0.60 11.71 1.65
C LEU A 54 -0.26 13.19 1.39
N PRO A 55 -0.44 14.06 2.40
CA PRO A 55 0.05 15.45 2.33
C PRO A 55 1.56 15.56 2.04
N SER A 56 2.35 14.51 2.35
CA SER A 56 3.78 14.41 2.05
C SER A 56 4.10 14.13 0.57
N GLY A 57 3.11 13.86 -0.28
CA GLY A 57 3.30 13.49 -1.68
C GLY A 57 3.51 12.00 -1.94
N LEU A 58 3.53 11.16 -0.90
CA LEU A 58 3.58 9.70 -1.02
C LEU A 58 2.22 9.12 -1.44
N TYR A 59 2.25 8.00 -2.19
CA TYR A 59 1.05 7.31 -2.68
C TYR A 59 0.93 5.90 -2.06
N PHE A 60 -0.21 5.58 -1.45
CA PHE A 60 -0.53 4.23 -0.95
C PHE A 60 -1.52 3.51 -1.86
N LYS A 61 -1.18 2.31 -2.33
CA LYS A 61 -2.12 1.45 -3.08
C LYS A 61 -3.21 0.91 -2.14
N LEU A 62 -4.42 1.44 -2.24
CA LEU A 62 -5.63 0.99 -1.58
C LEU A 62 -5.99 -0.41 -2.11
N GLY A 63 -5.59 -1.44 -1.36
CA GLY A 63 -5.73 -2.86 -1.73
C GLY A 63 -4.46 -3.67 -1.46
N ALA A 64 -3.31 -2.99 -1.31
CA ALA A 64 -2.12 -3.58 -0.72
C ALA A 64 -2.09 -3.26 0.78
N PHE A 65 -1.59 -4.21 1.57
CA PHE A 65 -1.22 -3.93 2.94
C PHE A 65 0.23 -3.46 3.00
N GLN A 66 0.54 -2.67 4.02
CA GLN A 66 1.91 -2.23 4.27
C GLN A 66 2.29 -2.50 5.71
N PHE A 67 3.55 -2.88 5.92
CA PHE A 67 4.11 -2.88 7.26
C PHE A 67 4.68 -1.51 7.59
N LEU A 68 4.27 -0.98 8.74
CA LEU A 68 4.83 0.25 9.29
C LEU A 68 5.64 -0.09 10.54
N THR A 69 6.73 0.65 10.74
CA THR A 69 7.46 0.65 12.00
C THR A 69 6.95 1.82 12.83
N ILE A 70 6.16 1.52 13.86
CA ILE A 70 5.73 2.53 14.82
C ILE A 70 6.75 2.68 15.93
N VAL A 71 7.04 3.93 16.27
CA VAL A 71 7.89 4.29 17.41
C VAL A 71 7.02 4.81 18.55
N ARG A 72 7.18 4.24 19.74
CA ARG A 72 6.60 4.74 21.01
C ARG A 72 7.71 4.88 22.04
N GLY A 73 8.20 6.10 22.23
CA GLY A 73 9.42 6.34 23.02
C GLY A 73 10.62 5.67 22.34
N HIS A 74 11.39 4.87 23.08
CA HIS A 74 12.53 4.11 22.54
C HIS A 74 12.15 2.76 21.92
N LYS A 75 10.87 2.34 22.01
CA LYS A 75 10.42 1.05 21.49
C LYS A 75 9.91 1.19 20.06
N GLN A 76 10.38 0.30 19.20
CA GLN A 76 9.89 0.15 17.83
C GLN A 76 9.01 -1.10 17.72
N SER A 77 7.92 -1.03 16.96
CA SER A 77 7.02 -2.16 16.75
C SER A 77 6.52 -2.18 15.32
N ARG A 78 6.56 -3.36 14.70
CA ARG A 78 6.02 -3.57 13.36
C ARG A 78 4.51 -3.78 13.44
N ILE A 79 3.77 -2.97 12.71
CA ILE A 79 2.32 -3.06 12.59
C ILE A 79 1.91 -3.14 11.12
N LEU A 80 0.67 -3.55 10.86
CA LEU A 80 0.09 -3.62 9.53
C LEU A 80 -0.84 -2.42 9.31
N LEU A 81 -0.68 -1.69 8.21
CA LEU A 81 -1.65 -0.73 7.71
C LEU A 81 -2.44 -1.37 6.57
N TYR A 82 -3.75 -1.47 6.72
CA TYR A 82 -4.66 -1.99 5.68
C TYR A 82 -5.99 -1.25 5.71
N LYS A 83 -6.49 -0.81 4.54
CA LYS A 83 -7.73 0.00 4.41
C LYS A 83 -7.83 1.11 5.47
N LYS A 84 -6.75 1.90 5.62
CA LYS A 84 -6.58 3.01 6.58
C LYS A 84 -6.55 2.62 8.07
N HIS A 85 -6.77 1.36 8.41
CA HIS A 85 -6.74 0.88 9.78
C HIS A 85 -5.40 0.20 10.10
N THR A 86 -5.00 0.27 11.36
CA THR A 86 -3.77 -0.38 11.83
C THR A 86 -4.12 -1.67 12.56
N PHE A 87 -3.29 -2.70 12.36
CA PHE A 87 -3.43 -4.01 12.97
C PHE A 87 -2.12 -4.46 13.62
N VAL A 88 -2.23 -5.24 14.68
CA VAL A 88 -1.13 -5.82 15.46
C VAL A 88 -1.18 -7.34 15.37
N SER A 89 -0.01 -7.97 15.23
CA SER A 89 0.15 -9.41 15.36
C SER A 89 0.27 -9.77 16.84
N MET A 90 -0.43 -10.83 17.27
CA MET A 90 -0.32 -11.39 18.62
C MET A 90 0.33 -12.79 18.64
N GLY A 91 1.02 -13.16 17.55
CA GLY A 91 1.67 -14.46 17.42
C GLY A 91 2.58 -14.49 16.19
N ASN A 92 2.52 -15.58 15.42
CA ASN A 92 3.44 -15.94 14.34
C ASN A 92 3.41 -15.01 13.09
N GLY A 93 2.82 -13.81 13.18
CA GLY A 93 2.75 -12.86 12.06
C GLY A 93 1.74 -13.22 10.96
N LYS A 94 0.97 -14.31 11.12
CA LYS A 94 -0.09 -14.70 10.19
C LYS A 94 -1.43 -14.04 10.49
N ARG A 95 -1.74 -13.81 11.77
CA ARG A 95 -3.04 -13.28 12.20
C ARG A 95 -2.89 -11.91 12.82
N TRP A 96 -3.64 -10.96 12.29
CA TRP A 96 -3.54 -9.55 12.63
C TRP A 96 -4.90 -9.05 13.10
N TYR A 97 -4.90 -8.39 14.25
CA TYR A 97 -6.10 -7.82 14.85
C TYR A 97 -6.00 -6.32 14.87
N CYS A 98 -7.13 -5.63 14.78
CA CYS A 98 -7.12 -4.18 14.86
C CYS A 98 -6.36 -3.69 16.10
N SER A 99 -5.56 -2.63 15.96
CA SER A 99 -4.80 -2.02 17.06
C SER A 99 -5.68 -1.52 18.21
N LYS A 100 -7.00 -1.39 18.00
CA LYS A 100 -8.00 -1.07 19.03
C LYS A 100 -8.72 -2.32 19.57
N LYS A 101 -8.14 -3.51 19.43
CA LYS A 101 -8.72 -4.75 19.99
C LYS A 101 -9.00 -4.65 21.50
N THR A 102 -8.07 -4.07 22.26
CA THR A 102 -8.25 -3.83 23.70
C THR A 102 -9.35 -2.82 24.01
N ALA A 103 -9.74 -1.99 23.05
CA ALA A 103 -10.89 -1.08 23.13
C ALA A 103 -12.18 -1.70 22.56
N GLY A 104 -12.21 -3.02 22.33
CA GLY A 104 -13.40 -3.77 21.91
C GLY A 104 -13.56 -3.98 20.40
N CYS A 105 -12.62 -3.52 19.56
CA CYS A 105 -12.71 -3.77 18.12
C CYS A 105 -12.42 -5.25 17.78
N LYS A 106 -13.31 -5.87 16.99
CA LYS A 106 -13.21 -7.29 16.60
C LYS A 106 -12.55 -7.53 15.24
N ALA A 107 -12.32 -6.46 14.46
CA ALA A 107 -11.76 -6.56 13.13
C ALA A 107 -10.42 -7.32 13.10
N ARG A 108 -10.31 -8.21 12.10
CA ARG A 108 -9.25 -9.19 11.94
C ARG A 108 -8.96 -9.42 10.46
N VAL A 109 -7.68 -9.52 10.15
CA VAL A 109 -7.17 -9.97 8.86
C VAL A 109 -6.13 -11.06 9.05
N ASP A 110 -6.07 -11.99 8.12
CA ASP A 110 -5.01 -13.01 8.06
C ASP A 110 -4.09 -12.70 6.86
N ILE A 111 -2.78 -12.87 7.03
CA ILE A 111 -1.77 -12.68 5.99
C ILE A 111 -1.21 -14.04 5.59
N ALA A 112 -1.21 -14.31 4.28
CA ALA A 112 -0.59 -15.48 3.66
C ALA A 112 0.34 -15.02 2.52
N GLY A 113 1.63 -14.91 2.80
CA GLY A 113 2.60 -14.35 1.86
C GLY A 113 2.30 -12.87 1.57
N ASP A 114 2.06 -12.56 0.30
CA ASP A 114 1.73 -11.20 -0.18
C ASP A 114 0.22 -10.93 -0.25
N PHE A 115 -0.59 -11.84 0.28
CA PHE A 115 -2.05 -11.73 0.26
C PHE A 115 -2.61 -11.48 1.66
N VAL A 116 -3.60 -10.58 1.74
CA VAL A 116 -4.43 -10.38 2.92
C VAL A 116 -5.80 -11.00 2.69
N THR A 117 -6.18 -11.87 3.61
CA THR A 117 -7.53 -12.42 3.72
C THR A 117 -8.31 -11.58 4.73
N GLU A 118 -9.36 -10.94 4.24
CA GLU A 118 -10.31 -10.18 5.07
C GLU A 118 -11.22 -11.15 5.82
N VAL A 119 -11.04 -11.28 7.13
CA VAL A 119 -11.93 -12.13 7.94
C VAL A 119 -13.07 -11.31 8.50
N ASP A 120 -12.73 -10.18 9.13
CA ASP A 120 -13.69 -9.23 9.68
C ASP A 120 -13.10 -7.83 9.56
N LEU A 121 -13.75 -6.94 8.81
CA LEU A 121 -13.34 -5.55 8.66
C LEU A 121 -14.31 -4.56 9.33
N HIS A 122 -15.20 -5.06 10.19
CA HIS A 122 -16.14 -4.20 10.88
C HIS A 122 -15.43 -3.43 12.01
N HIS A 123 -15.22 -2.14 11.76
CA HIS A 123 -14.63 -1.22 12.72
C HIS A 123 -15.73 -0.35 13.35
N THR A 124 -15.79 -0.36 14.68
CA THR A 124 -16.69 0.51 15.48
C THR A 124 -16.04 1.84 15.85
N HIS A 125 -14.97 2.21 15.15
CA HIS A 125 -14.18 3.40 15.45
C HIS A 125 -13.56 3.97 14.17
N PRO A 126 -13.20 5.27 14.15
CA PRO A 126 -12.53 5.85 13.01
C PRO A 126 -11.08 5.33 12.86
N PRO A 127 -10.50 5.46 11.66
CA PRO A 127 -9.07 5.25 11.42
C PRO A 127 -8.18 6.09 12.34
N PRO A 128 -7.01 5.58 12.74
CA PRO A 128 -6.05 6.37 13.51
C PRO A 128 -5.37 7.45 12.66
N CYS A 129 -5.02 8.56 13.27
CA CYS A 129 -4.17 9.57 12.64
C CYS A 129 -2.69 9.18 12.79
N LEU A 130 -1.97 9.14 11.67
CA LEU A 130 -0.57 8.68 11.58
C LEU A 130 0.29 9.82 11.02
N TYR A 131 1.48 9.99 11.60
CA TYR A 131 2.50 10.92 11.13
C TYR A 131 3.78 10.17 10.79
N GLU A 132 4.19 10.22 9.53
CA GLU A 132 5.44 9.64 9.06
C GLU A 132 6.59 10.65 9.24
N ARG A 133 7.71 10.16 9.76
CA ARG A 133 8.93 10.93 9.93
C ARG A 133 9.84 10.76 8.70
N PRO A 134 10.81 11.66 8.48
CA PRO A 134 11.76 11.57 7.37
C PRO A 134 12.60 10.27 7.37
N ASP A 135 12.77 9.63 8.53
CA ASP A 135 13.48 8.35 8.68
C ASP A 135 12.62 7.12 8.31
N GLY A 136 11.39 7.33 7.82
CA GLY A 136 10.44 6.28 7.46
C GLY A 136 9.70 5.64 8.65
N THR A 137 9.93 6.13 9.88
CA THR A 137 9.18 5.67 11.05
C THR A 137 7.87 6.42 11.21
N VAL A 138 6.87 5.77 11.81
CA VAL A 138 5.53 6.33 11.97
C VAL A 138 5.20 6.56 13.45
N ILE A 139 4.62 7.72 13.76
CA ILE A 139 4.06 8.05 15.06
C ILE A 139 2.54 8.00 14.94
N LYS A 140 1.90 7.26 15.85
CA LYS A 140 0.44 7.32 16.00
C LYS A 140 0.08 8.51 16.87
N LEU A 141 -0.62 9.47 16.31
CA LEU A 141 -1.11 10.63 17.06
C LEU A 141 -2.23 10.18 17.99
N ARG A 142 -2.26 10.71 19.21
CA ARG A 142 -3.36 10.46 20.16
C ARG A 142 -4.56 11.29 19.70
N THR A 143 -5.65 10.61 19.37
CA THR A 143 -7.00 11.15 19.19
C THR A 143 -7.86 10.69 20.33
#